data_AF-A0A261B5M0-F1
#
_entry.id   AF-A0A261B5M0-F1
#
_cell.length_a   1.000
_cell.length_b   1.000
_cell.length_c   1.000
_cell.angle_alpha   90.00
_cell.angle_beta   90.00
_cell.angle_gamma   90.00
#
_symmetry.space_group_name_H-M   'P 1'
#
loop_
_entity.id
_entity.type
_entity.pdbx_description
1 polymer ?
#
loop_
_entity_poly.entity_id
_entity_poly.type
_entity_poly.pdbx_seq_one_letter_code
_entity_poly.pdbx_strand_id
1 'polypeptide(L)'
;MRGSILMLNGLVDCKPNNDTIPLRGEIDIKRNDGMTGTIDFGWRLDKIINFSMTSLKSKSLIKALLRNGRNSYSELELNTHKESQISIIGSEVYFEFNVTSDKTKNGMSGMREYKDFMELEKIYTLWMYSENVIDGWMKMVKTVKEIFKFKKHYAIFIIDTFPTRNKAIVDFMKCQISSIDGCEIYGNAETDEGVEYFLNNINVTNCLGIISRLSNLFKIPQVNFLDTCTLDPANWLTFDQLLYLKGATLFINDSPFTNQELNQFLILWMTSQCHQNLSFFFPHIG
;
A
#
# COMPACT_ATOMS: atom_id res chain seq x y z
N MET A 1 7.49 -14.30 12.29
CA MET A 1 6.58 -14.65 13.40
C MET A 1 5.59 -13.51 13.61
N ARG A 2 4.36 -13.62 13.09
CA ARG A 2 3.22 -12.78 13.51
C ARG A 2 1.96 -13.65 13.54
N GLY A 3 1.19 -13.48 14.60
CA GLY A 3 0.20 -14.43 15.11
C GLY A 3 -1.18 -14.29 14.46
N SER A 4 -1.86 -15.44 14.44
CA SER A 4 -3.21 -15.65 13.93
C SER A 4 -4.29 -15.09 14.87
N ILE A 5 -5.37 -14.53 14.31
CA ILE A 5 -6.66 -14.38 15.01
C ILE A 5 -7.77 -14.93 14.11
N LEU A 6 -8.37 -16.03 14.56
CA LEU A 6 -9.60 -16.67 14.08
C LEU A 6 -10.84 -15.84 14.51
N MET A 7 -11.92 -15.88 13.73
CA MET A 7 -13.31 -15.98 14.24
C MET A 7 -14.32 -16.44 13.17
N LEU A 8 -15.28 -17.25 13.61
CA LEU A 8 -16.29 -18.02 12.87
C LEU A 8 -17.71 -17.41 12.95
N ASN A 9 -18.48 -17.62 11.87
CA ASN A 9 -19.93 -17.88 11.73
C ASN A 9 -21.04 -16.86 12.06
N GLY A 10 -22.04 -16.84 11.18
CA GLY A 10 -23.42 -16.39 11.44
C GLY A 10 -24.29 -16.26 10.18
N LEU A 11 -25.08 -17.30 9.86
CA LEU A 11 -26.16 -17.33 8.84
C LEU A 11 -27.43 -16.64 9.38
N VAL A 12 -28.09 -15.82 8.55
CA VAL A 12 -29.55 -15.59 8.62
C VAL A 12 -30.09 -15.42 7.19
N ASP A 13 -31.14 -16.17 6.91
CA ASP A 13 -31.87 -16.26 5.64
C ASP A 13 -33.24 -15.55 5.76
N CYS A 14 -33.69 -14.86 4.70
CA CYS A 14 -35.07 -14.40 4.50
C CYS A 14 -35.27 -13.84 3.06
N LYS A 15 -36.24 -14.39 2.32
CA LYS A 15 -36.74 -14.01 0.98
C LYS A 15 -38.28 -14.16 0.97
N PRO A 16 -39.04 -13.76 -0.08
CA PRO A 16 -38.79 -12.82 -1.20
C PRO A 16 -39.96 -11.82 -1.45
N ASN A 17 -39.74 -10.77 -2.26
CA ASN A 17 -40.60 -10.38 -3.41
C ASN A 17 -40.35 -8.92 -3.88
N ASN A 18 -39.51 -8.81 -4.90
CA ASN A 18 -39.65 -7.95 -6.08
C ASN A 18 -38.46 -8.32 -6.97
N ASP A 19 -38.66 -9.28 -7.87
CA ASP A 19 -37.57 -9.92 -8.60
C ASP A 19 -37.03 -9.01 -9.72
N THR A 20 -36.08 -8.16 -9.35
CA THR A 20 -35.00 -7.79 -10.25
C THR A 20 -34.11 -9.03 -10.39
N ILE A 21 -34.22 -9.74 -11.51
CA ILE A 21 -33.45 -10.96 -11.75
C ILE A 21 -31.97 -10.58 -11.91
N PRO A 22 -31.05 -11.13 -11.09
CA PRO A 22 -29.62 -10.97 -11.33
C PRO A 22 -29.23 -11.89 -12.48
N LEU A 23 -28.98 -11.32 -13.66
CA LEU A 23 -28.55 -12.07 -14.83
C LEU A 23 -27.13 -12.58 -14.60
N ARG A 24 -27.00 -13.88 -14.36
CA ARG A 24 -25.74 -14.64 -14.45
C ARG A 24 -25.99 -15.88 -15.29
N GLY A 25 -25.19 -16.06 -16.34
CA GLY A 25 -25.28 -17.19 -17.26
C GLY A 25 -25.76 -16.81 -18.66
N GLU A 26 -25.59 -17.75 -19.58
CA GLU A 26 -26.10 -17.69 -20.95
C GLU A 26 -27.63 -17.72 -20.94
N ILE A 27 -28.27 -16.81 -21.69
CA ILE A 27 -29.73 -16.75 -21.77
C ILE A 27 -30.15 -16.99 -23.21
N ASP A 28 -30.95 -18.03 -23.40
CA ASP A 28 -31.60 -18.32 -24.66
C ASP A 28 -32.83 -17.42 -24.85
N ILE A 29 -32.80 -16.61 -25.91
CA ILE A 29 -33.93 -15.78 -26.31
C ILE A 29 -34.52 -16.35 -27.59
N LYS A 30 -35.81 -16.68 -27.53
CA LYS A 30 -36.56 -17.23 -28.65
C LYS A 30 -37.31 -16.13 -29.37
N ARG A 31 -37.06 -15.98 -30.68
CA ARG A 31 -37.80 -15.08 -31.56
C ARG A 31 -39.15 -15.69 -31.94
N ASN A 32 -40.10 -14.84 -32.32
CA ASN A 32 -41.46 -15.24 -32.70
C ASN A 32 -41.51 -16.06 -34.01
N ASP A 33 -40.42 -16.10 -34.77
CA ASP A 33 -40.24 -16.96 -35.95
C ASP A 33 -39.68 -18.35 -35.60
N GLY A 34 -39.54 -18.67 -34.31
CA GLY A 34 -39.09 -19.96 -33.80
C GLY A 34 -37.57 -20.11 -33.64
N MET A 35 -36.78 -19.10 -34.05
CA MET A 35 -35.33 -19.12 -33.93
C MET A 35 -34.88 -18.76 -32.51
N THR A 36 -34.04 -19.60 -31.90
CA THR A 36 -33.42 -19.31 -30.59
C THR A 36 -32.03 -18.76 -30.80
N GLY A 37 -31.74 -17.59 -30.22
CA GLY A 37 -30.39 -17.04 -30.13
C GLY A 37 -29.97 -16.96 -28.67
N THR A 38 -28.82 -17.55 -28.35
CA THR A 38 -28.20 -17.46 -27.03
C THR A 38 -27.44 -16.14 -26.93
N ILE A 39 -27.79 -15.31 -25.95
CA ILE A 39 -27.00 -14.12 -25.61
C ILE A 39 -26.18 -14.47 -24.37
N ASP A 40 -24.87 -14.66 -24.58
CA ASP A 40 -23.90 -14.74 -23.50
C ASP A 40 -23.59 -13.32 -22.99
N PHE A 41 -24.02 -13.01 -21.77
CA PHE A 41 -23.59 -11.83 -21.05
C PHE A 41 -22.22 -12.08 -20.39
N GLY A 42 -21.22 -12.43 -21.21
CA GLY A 42 -19.83 -12.46 -20.81
C GLY A 42 -19.39 -11.05 -20.44
N TRP A 43 -19.20 -10.80 -19.13
CA TRP A 43 -18.68 -9.59 -18.49
C TRP A 43 -18.18 -8.49 -19.46
N ARG A 44 -19.08 -7.56 -19.80
CA ARG A 44 -18.77 -6.41 -20.66
C ARG A 44 -18.30 -5.21 -19.83
N LEU A 45 -16.99 -5.19 -19.56
CA LEU A 45 -16.21 -4.02 -19.09
C LEU A 45 -15.54 -3.28 -20.27
N ASP A 46 -15.85 -3.68 -21.50
CA ASP A 46 -15.33 -3.20 -22.79
C ASP A 46 -15.61 -1.71 -23.08
N LYS A 47 -16.33 -1.00 -22.21
CA LYS A 47 -16.61 0.44 -22.39
C LYS A 47 -15.85 1.41 -21.49
N ILE A 48 -15.21 0.97 -20.40
CA ILE A 48 -14.51 1.90 -19.49
C ILE A 48 -12.98 1.84 -19.67
N ILE A 49 -12.45 0.77 -20.24
CA ILE A 49 -11.02 0.66 -20.54
C ILE A 49 -10.85 0.02 -21.91
N ASN A 50 -10.25 0.75 -22.86
CA ASN A 50 -10.03 0.24 -24.21
C ASN A 50 -8.88 -0.80 -24.21
N PHE A 51 -9.20 -2.02 -23.81
CA PHE A 51 -8.29 -3.17 -23.81
C PHE A 51 -8.12 -3.82 -25.19
N SER A 52 -8.77 -3.29 -26.24
CA SER A 52 -8.69 -3.83 -27.60
C SER A 52 -7.24 -3.93 -28.12
N MET A 53 -6.35 -3.06 -27.63
CA MET A 53 -4.91 -3.03 -27.95
C MET A 53 -3.99 -3.67 -26.89
N THR A 54 -4.54 -4.34 -25.87
CA THR A 54 -3.72 -4.99 -24.82
C THR A 54 -3.45 -6.46 -25.11
N SER A 55 -2.27 -6.93 -24.69
CA SER A 55 -1.84 -8.32 -24.91
C SER A 55 -2.81 -9.33 -24.29
N LEU A 56 -2.88 -10.54 -24.87
CA LEU A 56 -3.68 -11.65 -24.30
C LEU A 56 -3.32 -11.94 -22.84
N LYS A 57 -2.05 -11.71 -22.46
CA LYS A 57 -1.56 -11.88 -21.09
C LYS A 57 -2.12 -10.81 -20.15
N SER A 58 -2.16 -9.55 -20.57
CA SER A 58 -2.79 -8.45 -19.83
C SER A 58 -4.29 -8.70 -19.62
N LYS A 59 -4.99 -9.20 -20.64
CA LYS A 59 -6.40 -9.60 -20.52
C LYS A 59 -6.60 -10.76 -19.54
N SER A 60 -5.69 -11.74 -19.53
CA SER A 60 -5.71 -12.87 -18.59
C SER A 60 -5.50 -12.40 -17.14
N LEU A 61 -4.55 -11.49 -16.92
CA LEU A 61 -4.26 -10.88 -15.62
C LEU A 61 -5.48 -10.15 -15.05
N ILE A 62 -6.14 -9.33 -15.88
CA ILE A 62 -7.35 -8.60 -15.50
C ILE A 62 -8.51 -9.57 -15.24
N LYS A 63 -8.65 -10.63 -16.03
CA LYS A 63 -9.63 -11.69 -15.76
C LYS A 63 -9.35 -12.41 -14.43
N ALA A 64 -8.09 -12.66 -14.09
CA ALA A 64 -7.70 -13.24 -12.80
C ALA A 64 -8.03 -12.29 -11.64
N LEU A 65 -7.69 -11.00 -11.77
CA LEU A 65 -8.03 -9.93 -10.83
C LEU A 65 -9.54 -9.83 -10.57
N LEU A 66 -10.35 -9.89 -11.63
CA LEU A 66 -11.80 -9.77 -11.51
C LEU A 66 -12.48 -11.06 -11.04
N ARG A 67 -11.90 -12.24 -11.34
CA ARG A 67 -12.42 -13.54 -10.90
C ARG A 67 -12.35 -13.75 -9.39
N ASN A 68 -11.37 -13.15 -8.71
CA ASN A 68 -11.21 -13.28 -7.26
C ASN A 68 -12.18 -12.40 -6.44
N GLY A 69 -13.05 -11.64 -7.11
CA GLY A 69 -14.16 -10.93 -6.47
C GLY A 69 -13.72 -9.67 -5.70
N ARG A 70 -14.65 -8.73 -5.58
CA ARG A 70 -14.45 -7.39 -4.98
C ARG A 70 -14.01 -7.38 -3.50
N ASN A 71 -13.78 -8.54 -2.88
CA ASN A 71 -13.68 -8.69 -1.42
C ASN A 71 -12.40 -9.37 -0.92
N SER A 72 -11.46 -9.78 -1.78
CA SER A 72 -10.23 -10.50 -1.38
C SER A 72 -8.95 -9.65 -1.36
N TYR A 73 -8.95 -8.46 -1.95
CA TYR A 73 -7.78 -7.57 -1.94
C TYR A 73 -7.84 -6.67 -0.71
N SER A 74 -6.89 -6.86 0.20
CA SER A 74 -6.85 -6.16 1.48
C SER A 74 -6.27 -4.77 1.34
N GLU A 75 -5.31 -4.59 0.43
CA GLU A 75 -4.37 -3.46 0.52
C GLU A 75 -3.92 -2.95 -0.85
N LEU A 76 -3.84 -1.63 -0.94
CA LEU A 76 -3.22 -0.90 -2.04
C LEU A 76 -1.90 -0.32 -1.57
N GLU A 77 -0.82 -0.72 -2.23
CA GLU A 77 0.51 -0.16 -1.99
C GLU A 77 0.88 0.81 -3.11
N LEU A 78 1.34 2.00 -2.71
CA LEU A 78 1.83 3.04 -3.59
C LEU A 78 3.34 3.18 -3.43
N ASN A 79 4.11 2.82 -4.46
CA ASN A 79 5.57 2.80 -4.38
C ASN A 79 6.21 3.74 -5.42
N THR A 80 7.04 4.68 -4.96
CA THR A 80 7.69 5.69 -5.82
C THR A 80 9.13 5.34 -6.22
N HIS A 81 9.50 4.06 -6.19
CA HIS A 81 10.78 3.57 -6.72
C HIS A 81 10.99 3.94 -8.20
N LYS A 82 12.23 3.78 -8.70
CA LYS A 82 12.67 4.18 -10.05
C LYS A 82 11.74 3.71 -11.17
N GLU A 83 11.18 2.52 -11.01
CA GLU A 83 10.15 1.96 -11.86
C GLU A 83 8.83 1.93 -11.10
N SER A 84 8.29 3.12 -10.84
CA SER A 84 7.22 3.38 -9.86
C SER A 84 6.11 2.35 -9.98
N GLN A 85 5.74 1.80 -8.83
CA GLN A 85 4.97 0.58 -8.73
C GLN A 85 3.66 0.82 -7.99
N ILE A 86 2.65 0.06 -8.38
CA ILE A 86 1.40 -0.06 -7.64
C ILE A 86 1.19 -1.53 -7.39
N SER A 87 0.98 -1.89 -6.12
CA SER A 87 0.72 -3.27 -5.73
C SER A 87 -0.70 -3.41 -5.20
N ILE A 88 -1.42 -4.41 -5.72
CA ILE A 88 -2.71 -4.86 -5.20
C ILE A 88 -2.45 -6.16 -4.46
N ILE A 89 -2.56 -6.11 -3.14
CA ILE A 89 -2.19 -7.20 -2.25
C ILE A 89 -3.46 -7.94 -1.83
N GLY A 90 -3.50 -9.23 -2.14
CA GLY A 90 -4.50 -10.18 -1.64
C GLY A 90 -3.84 -11.26 -0.77
N SER A 91 -4.63 -12.20 -0.26
CA SER A 91 -4.13 -13.23 0.67
C SER A 91 -3.13 -14.22 0.05
N GLU A 92 -3.28 -14.55 -1.24
CA GLU A 92 -2.42 -15.55 -1.92
C GLU A 92 -1.78 -15.00 -3.21
N VAL A 93 -2.34 -13.90 -3.73
CA VAL A 93 -2.00 -13.37 -5.05
C VAL A 93 -1.83 -11.86 -4.98
N TYR A 94 -0.72 -11.42 -5.53
CA TYR A 94 -0.28 -10.04 -5.61
C TYR A 94 -0.22 -9.62 -7.07
N PHE A 95 -0.63 -8.39 -7.34
CA PHE A 95 -0.51 -7.80 -8.66
C PHE A 95 0.31 -6.54 -8.58
N GLU A 96 1.39 -6.48 -9.36
CA GLU A 96 2.27 -5.34 -9.47
C GLU A 96 2.14 -4.70 -10.84
N PHE A 97 1.97 -3.39 -10.84
CA PHE A 97 1.94 -2.58 -12.03
C PHE A 97 3.09 -1.61 -12.00
N ASN A 98 4.08 -1.84 -12.85
CA ASN A 98 5.30 -1.04 -12.90
C ASN A 98 5.23 -0.08 -14.08
N VAL A 99 5.45 1.21 -13.81
CA VAL A 99 5.58 2.22 -14.84
C VAL A 99 7.06 2.48 -15.11
N THR A 100 7.44 2.44 -16.38
CA THR A 100 8.84 2.54 -16.80
C THR A 100 9.00 3.45 -18.01
N SER A 101 10.16 4.11 -18.12
CA SER A 101 10.55 4.86 -19.32
C SER A 101 11.19 3.97 -20.39
N ASP A 102 11.43 2.69 -20.09
CA ASP A 102 11.92 1.72 -21.07
C ASP A 102 10.77 1.19 -21.93
N LYS A 103 10.70 1.68 -23.17
CA LYS A 103 9.67 1.29 -24.15
C LYS A 103 9.70 -0.20 -24.48
N THR A 104 10.85 -0.87 -24.35
CA THR A 104 10.98 -2.31 -24.65
C THR A 104 10.22 -3.16 -23.64
N LYS A 105 10.09 -2.69 -22.40
CA LYS A 105 9.33 -3.37 -21.34
C LYS A 105 7.82 -3.22 -21.48
N ASN A 106 7.33 -2.36 -22.38
CA ASN A 106 5.89 -2.10 -22.47
C ASN A 106 5.08 -3.37 -22.76
N GLY A 107 4.10 -3.67 -21.92
CA GLY A 107 3.26 -4.85 -22.04
C GLY A 107 3.96 -6.17 -21.66
N MET A 108 5.23 -6.13 -21.25
CA MET A 108 5.87 -7.28 -20.64
C MET A 108 5.12 -7.67 -19.36
N SER A 109 4.94 -8.97 -19.19
CA SER A 109 4.32 -9.52 -17.99
C SER A 109 5.10 -10.74 -17.54
N GLY A 110 5.17 -10.90 -16.22
CA GLY A 110 5.85 -12.00 -15.57
C GLY A 110 5.04 -12.51 -14.40
N MET A 111 5.35 -13.72 -13.97
CA MET A 111 4.84 -14.31 -12.75
C MET A 111 6.01 -14.90 -12.00
N ARG A 112 6.09 -14.61 -10.70
CA ARG A 112 7.08 -15.18 -9.80
C ARG A 112 6.38 -15.72 -8.56
N GLU A 113 6.93 -16.80 -8.02
CA GLU A 113 6.51 -17.37 -6.75
C GLU A 113 7.53 -16.97 -5.69
N TYR A 114 7.03 -16.38 -4.61
CA TYR A 114 7.82 -16.10 -3.42
C TYR A 114 7.35 -17.03 -2.31
N LYS A 115 8.29 -17.68 -1.63
CA LYS A 115 7.99 -18.56 -0.51
C LYS A 115 8.57 -17.92 0.75
N ASP A 116 7.74 -17.24 1.53
CA ASP A 116 8.11 -16.88 2.89
C ASP A 116 7.84 -18.08 3.82
N PHE A 117 8.29 -18.00 5.07
CA PHE A 117 8.30 -19.07 6.07
C PHE A 117 6.94 -19.77 6.30
N MET A 118 5.80 -19.23 5.82
CA MET A 118 4.49 -19.84 6.01
C MET A 118 3.64 -20.06 4.72
N GLU A 119 3.82 -19.30 3.63
CA GLU A 119 2.92 -19.38 2.45
C GLU A 119 3.64 -19.17 1.10
N LEU A 120 3.03 -19.69 0.03
CA LEU A 120 3.43 -19.46 -1.37
C LEU A 120 2.65 -18.26 -1.92
N GLU A 121 3.34 -17.14 -2.10
CA GLU A 121 2.77 -15.93 -2.67
C GLU A 121 3.03 -15.88 -4.18
N LYS A 122 1.97 -15.67 -4.96
CA LYS A 122 2.07 -15.52 -6.41
C LYS A 122 2.04 -14.05 -6.78
N ILE A 123 3.13 -13.53 -7.31
CA ILE A 123 3.23 -12.14 -7.74
C ILE A 123 3.18 -12.08 -9.26
N TYR A 124 2.16 -11.40 -9.77
CA TYR A 124 2.01 -11.13 -11.19
C TYR A 124 2.39 -9.69 -11.49
N THR A 125 3.38 -9.48 -12.35
CA THR A 125 3.88 -8.15 -12.71
C THR A 125 3.47 -7.79 -14.13
N LEU A 126 3.02 -6.55 -14.32
CA LEU A 126 2.78 -5.95 -15.63
C LEU A 126 3.58 -4.64 -15.75
N TRP A 127 4.28 -4.50 -16.87
CA TRP A 127 5.06 -3.32 -17.20
C TRP A 127 4.32 -2.42 -18.18
N MET A 128 4.30 -1.13 -17.89
CA MET A 128 3.65 -0.11 -18.70
C MET A 128 4.64 1.00 -19.02
N TYR A 129 4.78 1.31 -20.29
CA TYR A 129 5.63 2.41 -20.71
C TYR A 129 4.93 3.76 -20.52
N SER A 130 5.69 4.74 -20.04
CA SER A 130 5.31 6.15 -20.03
C SER A 130 6.53 7.01 -20.28
N GLU A 131 6.40 8.06 -21.10
CA GLU A 131 7.47 9.06 -21.29
C GLU A 131 7.81 9.76 -19.96
N ASN A 132 6.78 10.05 -19.16
CA ASN A 132 6.92 10.54 -17.80
C ASN A 132 6.43 9.47 -16.82
N VAL A 133 7.36 8.84 -16.11
CA VAL A 133 7.09 7.70 -15.22
C VAL A 133 6.09 8.08 -14.12
N ILE A 134 6.27 9.22 -13.47
CA ILE A 134 5.38 9.66 -12.38
C ILE A 134 3.98 10.00 -12.91
N ASP A 135 3.86 10.65 -14.07
CA ASP A 135 2.53 10.97 -14.61
C ASP A 135 1.77 9.70 -15.02
N GLY A 136 2.49 8.75 -15.61
CA GLY A 136 1.95 7.43 -15.93
C GLY A 136 1.51 6.67 -14.69
N TRP A 137 2.33 6.71 -13.63
CA TRP A 137 2.03 6.12 -12.33
C TRP A 137 0.79 6.77 -11.69
N MET A 138 0.71 8.10 -11.63
CA MET A 138 -0.47 8.82 -11.10
C MET A 138 -1.76 8.45 -11.85
N LYS A 139 -1.69 8.34 -13.18
CA LYS A 139 -2.83 7.88 -14.00
C LYS A 139 -3.25 6.46 -13.64
N MET A 140 -2.28 5.57 -13.42
CA MET A 140 -2.57 4.19 -13.04
C MET A 140 -3.19 4.12 -11.64
N VAL A 141 -2.68 4.88 -10.66
CA VAL A 141 -3.28 4.94 -9.31
C VAL A 141 -4.75 5.32 -9.40
N LYS A 142 -5.11 6.38 -10.15
CA LYS A 142 -6.51 6.77 -10.37
C LYS A 142 -7.34 5.62 -10.94
N THR A 143 -6.82 4.98 -11.99
CA THR A 143 -7.51 3.87 -12.67
C THR A 143 -7.76 2.70 -11.71
N VAL A 144 -6.74 2.27 -10.96
CA VAL A 144 -6.85 1.17 -9.98
C VAL A 144 -7.85 1.52 -8.89
N LYS A 145 -7.81 2.74 -8.36
CA LYS A 145 -8.74 3.23 -7.34
C LYS A 145 -10.19 3.35 -7.80
N GLU A 146 -10.43 3.63 -9.08
CA GLU A 146 -11.79 3.67 -9.64
C GLU A 146 -12.40 2.27 -9.79
N ILE A 147 -11.56 1.27 -10.07
CA ILE A 147 -12.01 -0.10 -10.34
C ILE A 147 -12.15 -0.90 -9.04
N PHE A 148 -11.21 -0.75 -8.12
CA PHE A 148 -11.09 -1.57 -6.92
C PHE A 148 -11.33 -0.75 -5.65
N LYS A 149 -11.86 -1.43 -4.63
CA LYS A 149 -11.99 -0.86 -3.28
C LYS A 149 -10.97 -1.55 -2.38
N PHE A 150 -10.29 -0.76 -1.56
CA PHE A 150 -9.24 -1.24 -0.66
C PHE A 150 -9.63 -0.91 0.78
N LYS A 151 -9.30 -1.83 1.70
CA LYS A 151 -9.51 -1.61 3.13
C LYS A 151 -8.31 -0.92 3.77
N LYS A 152 -7.11 -1.25 3.28
CA LYS A 152 -5.84 -0.72 3.75
C LYS A 152 -5.09 -0.02 2.63
N HIS A 153 -4.29 0.96 3.01
CA HIS A 153 -3.40 1.69 2.12
C HIS A 153 -2.01 1.75 2.72
N TYR A 154 -1.01 1.45 1.89
CA TYR A 154 0.40 1.52 2.25
C TYR A 154 1.16 2.41 1.27
N ALA A 155 2.18 3.10 1.75
CA ALA A 155 3.02 3.95 0.91
C ALA A 155 4.51 3.65 1.13
N ILE A 156 5.22 3.38 0.03
CA ILE A 156 6.68 3.32 0.00
C ILE A 156 7.17 4.56 -0.74
N PHE A 157 7.71 5.51 0.01
CA PHE A 157 8.11 6.81 -0.50
C PHE A 157 9.62 6.94 -0.54
N ILE A 158 10.18 6.95 -1.76
CA ILE A 158 11.61 7.05 -1.98
C ILE A 158 11.97 8.47 -2.40
N ILE A 159 12.49 9.25 -1.45
CA ILE A 159 12.67 10.71 -1.57
C ILE A 159 13.69 11.10 -2.65
N ASP A 160 14.64 10.22 -2.97
CA ASP A 160 15.70 10.47 -3.93
C ASP A 160 15.31 10.19 -5.38
N THR A 161 14.20 9.47 -5.61
CA THR A 161 13.87 9.03 -6.97
C THR A 161 13.39 10.19 -7.83
N PHE A 162 12.60 11.09 -7.25
CA PHE A 162 12.05 12.26 -7.95
C PHE A 162 12.06 13.51 -7.05
N PRO A 163 13.24 13.99 -6.61
CA PRO A 163 13.36 14.99 -5.54
C PRO A 163 12.60 16.29 -5.84
N THR A 164 12.63 16.75 -7.10
CA THR A 164 11.91 17.94 -7.55
C THR A 164 10.38 17.77 -7.62
N ARG A 165 9.89 16.54 -7.55
CA ARG A 165 8.46 16.20 -7.64
C ARG A 165 7.88 15.63 -6.35
N ASN A 166 8.67 15.49 -5.28
CA ASN A 166 8.23 14.94 -4.00
C ASN A 166 6.93 15.59 -3.50
N LYS A 167 6.85 16.94 -3.49
CA LYS A 167 5.66 17.68 -3.06
C LYS A 167 4.43 17.34 -3.91
N ALA A 168 4.57 17.32 -5.23
CA ALA A 168 3.49 16.97 -6.15
C ALA A 168 3.02 15.50 -5.99
N ILE A 169 3.93 14.58 -5.68
CA ILE A 169 3.60 13.18 -5.41
C ILE A 169 2.82 13.07 -4.10
N VAL A 170 3.26 13.75 -3.04
CA VAL A 170 2.54 13.82 -1.76
C VAL A 170 1.15 14.42 -1.92
N ASP A 171 1.02 15.54 -2.62
CA ASP A 171 -0.27 16.18 -2.90
C ASP A 171 -1.22 15.25 -3.65
N PHE A 172 -0.68 14.52 -4.63
CA PHE A 172 -1.43 13.53 -5.36
C PHE A 172 -1.88 12.38 -4.44
N MET A 173 -0.97 11.79 -3.66
CA MET A 173 -1.29 10.72 -2.72
C MET A 173 -2.36 11.16 -1.72
N LYS A 174 -2.24 12.36 -1.15
CA LYS A 174 -3.23 12.96 -0.25
C LYS A 174 -4.61 13.11 -0.90
N CYS A 175 -4.64 13.56 -2.16
CA CYS A 175 -5.87 13.70 -2.93
C CYS A 175 -6.53 12.34 -3.21
N GLN A 176 -5.72 11.29 -3.41
CA GLN A 176 -6.23 9.95 -3.62
C GLN A 176 -6.61 9.28 -2.30
N ILE A 177 -5.85 9.46 -1.23
CA ILE A 177 -5.95 8.67 -0.01
C ILE A 177 -5.78 9.62 1.18
N SER A 178 -6.86 9.82 1.95
CA SER A 178 -6.88 10.77 3.08
C SER A 178 -6.06 10.32 4.29
N SER A 179 -5.85 9.00 4.44
CA SER A 179 -5.07 8.39 5.52
C SER A 179 -4.50 7.07 5.05
N ILE A 180 -3.28 6.77 5.46
CA ILE A 180 -2.62 5.49 5.15
C ILE A 180 -2.40 4.71 6.43
N ASP A 181 -2.61 3.39 6.34
CA ASP A 181 -2.39 2.48 7.44
C ASP A 181 -0.90 2.46 7.77
N GLY A 182 -0.04 2.33 6.76
CA GLY A 182 1.40 2.39 6.97
C GLY A 182 2.17 3.07 5.88
N CYS A 183 3.38 3.49 6.22
CA CYS A 183 4.36 3.89 5.23
C CYS A 183 5.79 3.59 5.63
N GLU A 184 6.62 3.46 4.60
CA GLU A 184 8.07 3.49 4.69
C GLU A 184 8.62 4.63 3.84
N ILE A 185 9.53 5.41 4.42
CA ILE A 185 10.23 6.49 3.75
C ILE A 185 11.69 6.10 3.62
N TYR A 186 12.20 6.06 2.39
CA TYR A 186 13.56 5.66 2.07
C TYR A 186 14.32 6.79 1.38
N GLY A 187 15.62 6.88 1.64
CA GLY A 187 16.56 7.67 0.84
C GLY A 187 17.67 8.32 1.66
N ASN A 188 18.44 9.18 0.99
CA ASN A 188 19.53 9.97 1.55
C ASN A 188 19.51 11.36 0.91
N ALA A 189 18.34 11.99 0.87
CA ALA A 189 18.18 13.30 0.23
C ALA A 189 19.08 14.34 0.90
N GLU A 190 19.53 15.31 0.12
CA GLU A 190 20.35 16.42 0.62
C GLU A 190 19.62 17.29 1.65
N THR A 191 18.28 17.25 1.66
CA THR A 191 17.43 18.04 2.54
C THR A 191 16.29 17.18 3.09
N ASP A 192 15.85 17.49 4.31
CA ASP A 192 14.75 16.77 4.96
C ASP A 192 13.36 17.21 4.45
N GLU A 193 13.28 18.25 3.60
CA GLU A 193 12.02 18.87 3.17
C GLU A 193 11.01 17.86 2.60
N GLY A 194 11.47 16.86 1.85
CA GLY A 194 10.59 15.84 1.27
C GLY A 194 9.90 14.99 2.31
N VAL A 195 10.64 14.63 3.37
CA VAL A 195 10.17 13.81 4.49
C VAL A 195 9.24 14.64 5.38
N GLU A 196 9.65 15.85 5.74
CA GLU A 196 8.83 16.79 6.50
C GLU A 196 7.50 17.07 5.79
N TYR A 197 7.55 17.32 4.48
CA TYR A 197 6.35 17.59 3.70
C TYR A 197 5.42 16.39 3.65
N PHE A 198 5.94 15.17 3.50
CA PHE A 198 5.16 13.94 3.54
C PHE A 198 4.43 13.80 4.88
N LEU A 199 5.17 13.83 5.99
CA LEU A 199 4.62 13.58 7.33
C LEU A 199 3.63 14.66 7.79
N ASN A 200 3.79 15.90 7.34
CA ASN A 200 2.84 16.98 7.65
C ASN A 200 1.54 16.90 6.83
N ASN A 201 1.54 16.19 5.70
CA ASN A 201 0.41 16.18 4.75
C ASN A 201 -0.36 14.86 4.69
N ILE A 202 0.27 13.76 5.10
CA ILE A 202 -0.29 12.42 5.07
C ILE A 202 -0.50 11.92 6.49
N ASN A 203 -1.74 11.58 6.82
CA ASN A 203 -2.05 10.99 8.12
C ASN A 203 -1.73 9.49 8.13
N VAL A 204 -0.72 9.09 8.91
CA VAL A 204 -0.31 7.70 9.12
C VAL A 204 -0.96 7.18 10.40
N THR A 205 -1.64 6.03 10.34
CA THR A 205 -2.50 5.57 11.44
C THR A 205 -2.05 4.30 12.15
N ASN A 206 -1.08 3.55 11.59
CA ASN A 206 -0.66 2.28 12.18
C ASN A 206 0.86 2.10 12.17
N CYS A 207 1.50 2.09 11.01
CA CYS A 207 2.93 1.79 10.89
C CYS A 207 3.73 2.93 10.24
N LEU A 208 4.84 3.35 10.84
CA LEU A 208 5.77 4.32 10.25
C LEU A 208 7.19 3.78 10.23
N GLY A 209 7.78 3.66 9.05
CA GLY A 209 9.20 3.44 8.84
C GLY A 209 9.86 4.70 8.26
N ILE A 210 10.89 5.22 8.92
CA ILE A 210 11.80 6.22 8.35
C ILE A 210 13.15 5.54 8.24
N ILE A 211 13.44 5.01 7.04
CA ILE A 211 14.70 4.33 6.70
C ILE A 211 15.53 5.27 5.81
N SER A 212 15.90 6.41 6.36
CA SER A 212 16.51 7.53 5.64
C SER A 212 17.47 8.29 6.53
N ARG A 213 18.63 8.67 6.00
CA ARG A 213 19.57 9.54 6.74
C ARG A 213 19.08 10.97 6.71
N LEU A 214 18.65 11.48 7.86
CA LEU A 214 18.16 12.86 8.02
C LEU A 214 19.16 13.73 8.77
N SER A 215 19.01 15.05 8.65
CA SER A 215 19.80 16.00 9.43
C SER A 215 19.57 15.81 10.93
N ASN A 216 20.61 16.03 11.74
CA ASN A 216 20.49 16.04 13.21
C ASN A 216 19.51 17.11 13.73
N LEU A 217 19.12 18.07 12.90
CA LEU A 217 18.15 19.11 13.22
C LEU A 217 16.69 18.70 12.94
N PHE A 218 16.48 17.56 12.29
CA PHE A 218 15.16 17.07 11.93
C PHE A 218 14.28 16.89 13.17
N LYS A 219 13.01 17.25 13.02
CA LYS A 219 12.00 17.07 14.05
C LYS A 219 10.83 16.34 13.42
N ILE A 220 10.55 15.15 13.94
CA ILE A 220 9.36 14.43 13.50
C ILE A 220 8.11 15.25 13.85
N PRO A 221 7.20 15.49 12.89
CA PRO A 221 5.91 16.10 13.19
C PRO A 221 5.13 15.28 14.22
N GLN A 222 4.11 15.88 14.80
CA GLN A 222 3.24 15.15 15.72
C GLN A 222 2.53 14.01 14.97
N VAL A 223 2.92 12.79 15.31
CA VAL A 223 2.27 11.57 14.81
C VAL A 223 1.23 11.08 15.79
N ASN A 224 0.20 10.42 15.26
CA ASN A 224 -0.76 9.69 16.07
C ASN A 224 -0.09 8.49 16.75
N PHE A 225 -0.85 7.77 17.58
CA PHE A 225 -0.38 6.50 18.10
C PHE A 225 -0.06 5.53 16.94
N LEU A 226 1.12 4.91 16.97
CA LEU A 226 1.60 3.96 15.98
C LEU A 226 1.73 2.56 16.61
N ASP A 227 1.16 1.51 16.01
CA ASP A 227 1.40 0.16 16.53
C ASP A 227 2.87 -0.24 16.30
N THR A 228 3.46 0.21 15.19
CA THR A 228 4.89 -0.02 14.88
C THR A 228 5.54 1.25 14.35
N CYS A 229 6.69 1.62 14.93
CA CYS A 229 7.54 2.70 14.44
C CYS A 229 8.98 2.19 14.30
N THR A 230 9.59 2.42 13.13
CA THR A 230 10.97 2.05 12.82
C THR A 230 11.73 3.30 12.35
N LEU A 231 12.80 3.66 13.04
CA LEU A 231 13.65 4.82 12.71
C LEU A 231 15.09 4.34 12.49
N ASP A 232 15.63 4.52 11.29
CA ASP A 232 16.92 3.97 10.88
C ASP A 232 17.60 4.78 9.74
N PRO A 233 18.71 5.51 9.96
CA PRO A 233 19.28 5.82 11.26
C PRO A 233 18.45 6.88 12.00
N ALA A 234 18.43 6.79 13.33
CA ALA A 234 17.73 7.70 14.23
C ALA A 234 18.69 8.72 14.88
N ASN A 235 19.74 9.13 14.18
CA ASN A 235 20.76 10.09 14.66
C ASN A 235 20.19 11.45 15.09
N TRP A 236 19.03 11.81 14.56
CA TRP A 236 18.29 13.05 14.84
C TRP A 236 17.32 12.95 16.02
N LEU A 237 17.05 11.72 16.51
CA LEU A 237 16.06 11.50 17.55
C LEU A 237 16.62 11.91 18.91
N THR A 238 16.07 12.99 19.48
CA THR A 238 16.43 13.44 20.83
C THR A 238 15.62 12.70 21.89
N PHE A 239 16.10 12.73 23.13
CA PHE A 239 15.40 12.12 24.26
C PHE A 239 13.98 12.68 24.44
N ASP A 240 13.81 14.00 24.29
CA ASP A 240 12.49 14.63 24.34
C ASP A 240 11.59 14.11 23.22
N GLN A 241 12.09 14.01 21.99
CA GLN A 241 11.31 13.48 20.87
C GLN A 241 10.88 12.03 21.12
N LEU A 242 11.77 11.20 21.70
CA LEU A 242 11.41 9.84 22.11
C LEU A 242 10.22 9.86 23.08
N LEU A 243 10.26 10.67 24.13
CA LEU A 243 9.17 10.74 25.12
C LEU A 243 7.83 11.21 24.53
N TYR A 244 7.86 12.01 23.46
CA TYR A 244 6.65 12.45 22.75
C TYR A 244 6.12 11.40 21.76
N LEU A 245 6.95 10.48 21.27
CA LEU A 245 6.51 9.43 20.36
C LEU A 245 5.54 8.49 21.07
N LYS A 246 4.43 8.16 20.41
CA LYS A 246 3.43 7.25 20.95
C LYS A 246 3.38 6.01 20.08
N GLY A 247 3.76 4.87 20.62
CA GLY A 247 3.58 3.60 19.93
C GLY A 247 3.73 2.37 20.79
N ALA A 248 3.26 1.24 20.26
CA ALA A 248 3.33 -0.06 20.93
C ALA A 248 4.68 -0.76 20.69
N THR A 249 5.24 -0.63 19.49
CA THR A 249 6.50 -1.25 19.10
C THR A 249 7.42 -0.20 18.50
N LEU A 250 8.59 0.02 19.10
CA LEU A 250 9.56 1.01 18.67
C LEU A 250 10.89 0.32 18.33
N PHE A 251 11.32 0.41 17.07
CA PHE A 251 12.64 0.01 16.59
C PHE A 251 13.44 1.27 16.30
N ILE A 252 14.50 1.50 17.08
CA ILE A 252 15.29 2.73 17.00
C ILE A 252 16.75 2.33 16.78
N ASN A 253 17.25 2.53 15.56
CA ASN A 253 18.62 2.18 15.20
C ASN A 253 19.49 3.43 15.12
N ASP A 254 20.77 3.33 15.48
CA ASP A 254 21.77 4.40 15.38
C ASP A 254 21.34 5.72 16.05
N SER A 255 20.67 5.62 17.20
CA SER A 255 20.30 6.79 18.01
C SER A 255 21.50 7.32 18.80
N PRO A 256 21.54 8.64 19.09
CA PRO A 256 22.59 9.24 19.91
C PRO A 256 22.38 9.04 21.42
N PHE A 257 21.48 8.14 21.84
CA PHE A 257 21.11 7.99 23.24
C PHE A 257 22.27 7.47 24.09
N THR A 258 22.48 8.15 25.20
CA THR A 258 23.41 7.71 26.23
C THR A 258 22.78 6.64 27.12
N ASN A 259 23.63 5.84 27.78
CA ASN A 259 23.18 4.90 28.82
C ASN A 259 22.39 5.61 29.95
N GLN A 260 22.68 6.88 30.23
CA GLN A 260 21.97 7.67 31.24
C GLN A 260 20.55 8.00 30.79
N GLU A 261 20.37 8.45 29.55
CA GLU A 261 19.06 8.72 28.96
C GLU A 261 18.22 7.45 28.86
N LEU A 262 18.80 6.33 28.41
CA LEU A 262 18.08 5.06 28.37
C LEU A 262 17.67 4.58 29.77
N ASN A 263 18.53 4.74 30.78
CA ASN A 263 18.16 4.44 32.16
C ASN A 263 17.04 5.36 32.66
N GLN A 264 17.08 6.65 32.32
CA GLN A 264 16.01 7.59 32.66
C GLN A 264 14.70 7.24 31.97
N PHE A 265 14.74 6.83 30.69
CA PHE A 265 13.57 6.32 29.97
C PHE A 265 12.94 5.13 30.70
N LEU A 266 13.75 4.15 31.11
CA LEU A 266 13.27 2.97 31.83
C LEU A 266 12.60 3.35 33.17
N ILE A 267 13.17 4.30 33.92
CA ILE A 267 12.57 4.79 35.17
C ILE A 267 11.21 5.47 34.90
N LEU A 268 11.13 6.34 33.89
CA LEU A 268 9.89 7.01 33.51
C LEU A 268 8.82 6.01 33.07
N TRP A 269 9.20 5.00 32.29
CA TRP A 269 8.29 3.95 31.82
C TRP A 269 7.81 3.06 32.97
N MET A 270 8.71 2.58 33.83
CA MET A 270 8.35 1.76 35.01
C MET A 270 7.42 2.51 35.98
N THR A 271 7.55 3.82 36.07
CA THR A 271 6.67 4.68 36.88
C THR A 271 5.42 5.15 36.14
N SER A 272 5.14 4.60 34.94
CA SER A 272 3.99 4.90 34.10
C SER A 272 3.88 6.37 33.66
N GLN A 273 5.00 7.10 33.66
CA GLN A 273 5.06 8.52 33.27
C GLN A 273 5.21 8.71 31.75
N CYS A 274 5.63 7.67 31.02
CA CYS A 274 5.71 7.69 29.55
C CYS A 274 5.30 6.35 28.93
N HIS A 275 4.94 6.36 27.64
CA HIS A 275 4.77 5.17 26.79
C HIS A 275 3.91 4.02 27.40
N GLN A 276 2.74 4.34 27.95
CA GLN A 276 1.87 3.37 28.67
C GLN A 276 1.42 2.16 27.83
N ASN A 277 1.37 2.28 26.51
CA ASN A 277 0.97 1.21 25.59
C ASN A 277 2.17 0.47 24.95
N LEU A 278 3.40 0.78 25.37
CA LEU A 278 4.62 0.18 24.83
C LEU A 278 4.72 -1.28 25.25
N SER A 279 4.81 -2.15 24.25
CA SER A 279 5.02 -3.59 24.40
C SER A 279 6.46 -3.97 24.08
N PHE A 280 7.08 -3.30 23.12
CA PHE A 280 8.44 -3.60 22.68
C PHE A 280 9.24 -2.34 22.37
N PHE A 281 10.46 -2.28 22.90
CA PHE A 281 11.42 -1.21 22.63
C PHE A 281 12.78 -1.84 22.31
N PHE A 282 13.27 -1.60 21.10
CA PHE A 282 14.53 -2.12 20.58
C PHE A 282 15.45 -0.96 20.21
N PRO A 283 16.18 -0.37 21.17
CA PRO A 283 17.22 0.60 20.89
C PRO A 283 18.52 -0.11 20.49
N HIS A 284 19.05 0.21 19.30
CA HIS A 284 20.42 -0.10 18.93
C HIS A 284 21.26 1.18 19.05
N ILE A 285 22.23 1.15 19.96
CA ILE A 285 23.16 2.26 20.18
C ILE A 285 24.31 2.10 19.18
N GLY A 286 24.59 3.17 18.42
CA GLY A 286 25.72 3.24 17.48
C GLY A 286 27.03 3.66 18.14
#